data_AF-Q1YYC9-F1
#
_entry.id   AF-Q1YYC9-F1
#
_cell.length_a   1.000
_cell.length_b   1.000
_cell.length_c   1.000
_cell.angle_alpha   90.00
_cell.angle_beta   90.00
_cell.angle_gamma   90.00
#
_symmetry.space_group_name_H-M   'P 1'
#
loop_
_entity.id
_entity.type
_entity.pdbx_description
1 polymer ?
#
loop_
_entity_poly.entity_id
_entity_poly.type
_entity_poly.pdbx_seq_one_letter_code
_entity_poly.pdbx_strand_id
1 'polypeptide(L)'
;MIRENTFTPINNWTKPFVSEVAEVLALLREYGYESAKLVKLTGISERRFCDWTAGYKKEPYEVSYIPYTCWCFLVALVGKPNINNRGNALSVDVRKVLSAFDRNAFLPANKFVSPSRLQLNRVVGEGVFTGLTFTDLAESFNWKLDHFEDNLEKNNIPFLNWCLILMYLGLDIQKMILTDLDEELIIGQS
;
A
#
# COMPACT_ATOMS: atom_id res chain seq x y z
N MET A 1 11.45 -9.86 15.65
CA MET A 1 10.79 -10.91 14.86
C MET A 1 9.31 -10.60 14.82
N ILE A 2 8.81 -10.32 13.62
CA ILE A 2 7.40 -9.99 13.38
C ILE A 2 6.59 -11.28 13.28
N ARG A 3 5.43 -11.35 13.94
CA ARG A 3 4.57 -12.53 13.93
C ARG A 3 3.90 -12.72 12.56
N GLU A 4 3.85 -13.96 12.08
CA GLU A 4 3.26 -14.30 10.77
C GLU A 4 1.77 -13.95 10.64
N ASN A 5 1.01 -14.01 11.73
CA ASN A 5 -0.41 -13.63 11.74
C ASN A 5 -0.66 -12.12 11.57
N THR A 6 0.39 -11.31 11.52
CA THR A 6 0.30 -9.90 11.09
C THR A 6 0.38 -9.77 9.57
N PHE A 7 0.83 -10.80 8.85
CA PHE A 7 0.98 -10.83 7.39
C PHE A 7 -0.15 -11.60 6.70
N THR A 8 -1.39 -11.42 7.16
CA THR A 8 -2.56 -12.17 6.68
C THR A 8 -3.66 -11.23 6.15
N PRO A 9 -4.63 -11.77 5.40
CA PRO A 9 -5.83 -11.04 4.98
C PRO A 9 -6.63 -10.51 6.16
N ILE A 10 -7.37 -9.41 5.98
CA ILE A 10 -8.06 -8.69 7.06
C ILE A 10 -8.91 -9.58 7.97
N ASN A 11 -9.58 -10.59 7.41
CA ASN A 11 -10.44 -11.52 8.15
C ASN A 11 -9.68 -12.42 9.13
N ASN A 12 -8.37 -12.58 8.94
CA ASN A 12 -7.46 -13.34 9.79
C ASN A 12 -6.35 -12.46 10.38
N TRP A 13 -6.43 -11.14 10.21
CA TRP A 13 -5.37 -10.23 10.56
C TRP A 13 -5.34 -9.97 12.07
N THR A 14 -4.18 -10.22 12.66
CA THR A 14 -3.89 -9.76 14.01
C THR A 14 -3.13 -8.46 13.93
N LYS A 15 -3.62 -7.43 14.64
CA LYS A 15 -2.93 -6.14 14.71
C LYS A 15 -1.49 -6.34 15.21
N PRO A 16 -0.51 -5.67 14.59
CA PRO A 16 0.86 -5.75 15.03
C PRO A 16 1.03 -5.08 16.39
N PHE A 17 2.03 -5.50 17.13
CA PHE A 17 2.52 -4.80 18.30
C PHE A 17 3.29 -3.55 17.89
N VAL A 18 3.42 -2.61 18.82
CA VAL A 18 4.22 -1.40 18.68
C VAL A 18 5.66 -1.75 18.26
N SER A 19 6.24 -2.82 18.83
CA SER A 19 7.58 -3.32 18.44
C SER A 19 7.66 -3.84 17.02
N GLU A 20 6.63 -4.50 16.52
CA GLU A 20 6.59 -5.02 15.15
C GLU A 20 6.47 -3.89 14.12
N VAL A 21 5.70 -2.85 14.44
CA VAL A 21 5.68 -1.62 13.63
C VAL A 21 7.06 -0.95 13.63
N ALA A 22 7.72 -0.86 14.79
CA ALA A 22 9.06 -0.30 14.88
C ALA A 22 10.09 -1.11 14.07
N GLU A 23 9.99 -2.44 14.06
CA GLU A 23 10.84 -3.33 13.28
C GLU A 23 10.66 -3.12 11.77
N VAL A 24 9.41 -3.01 11.27
CA VAL A 24 9.16 -2.67 9.85
C VAL A 24 9.73 -1.30 9.49
N LEU A 25 9.54 -0.29 10.35
CA LEU A 25 10.10 1.05 10.12
C LEU A 25 11.64 1.07 10.19
N ALA A 26 12.27 0.15 10.92
CA ALA A 26 13.72 -0.01 10.93
C ALA A 26 14.22 -0.64 9.62
N LEU A 27 13.57 -1.72 9.17
CA LEU A 27 13.87 -2.35 7.87
C LEU A 27 13.72 -1.37 6.69
N LEU A 28 12.69 -0.52 6.72
CA LEU A 28 12.52 0.54 5.73
C LEU A 28 13.70 1.52 5.72
N ARG A 29 14.22 1.90 6.89
CA ARG A 29 15.41 2.76 6.96
C ARG A 29 16.65 2.06 6.41
N GLU A 30 16.81 0.76 6.66
CA GLU A 30 17.90 -0.04 6.08
C GLU A 30 17.83 -0.10 4.55
N TYR A 31 16.62 -0.10 3.98
CA TYR A 31 16.38 0.03 2.53
C TYR A 31 16.45 1.48 2.02
N GLY A 32 16.97 2.42 2.81
CA GLY A 32 17.17 3.81 2.39
C GLY A 32 15.89 4.64 2.36
N TYR A 33 14.83 4.24 3.08
CA TYR A 33 13.63 5.03 3.32
C TYR A 33 13.71 5.75 4.67
N GLU A 34 14.49 6.84 4.73
CA GLU A 34 14.50 7.72 5.92
C GLU A 34 13.13 8.36 6.18
N SER A 35 12.88 8.84 7.40
CA SER A 35 11.57 9.40 7.82
C SER A 35 10.99 10.41 6.84
N ALA A 36 11.79 11.37 6.37
CA ALA A 36 11.33 12.39 5.41
C ALA A 36 10.93 11.78 4.06
N LYS A 37 11.67 10.77 3.60
CA LYS A 37 11.39 10.03 2.38
C LYS A 37 10.14 9.16 2.55
N LEU A 38 9.96 8.49 3.68
CA LEU A 38 8.72 7.76 3.99
C LEU A 38 7.51 8.69 3.97
N VAL A 39 7.58 9.87 4.59
CA VAL A 39 6.47 10.85 4.54
C VAL A 39 6.16 11.23 3.09
N LYS A 40 7.19 11.54 2.29
CA LYS A 40 7.02 11.90 0.87
C LYS A 40 6.42 10.77 0.03
N LEU A 41 6.83 9.53 0.27
CA LEU A 41 6.40 8.38 -0.53
C LEU A 41 5.05 7.80 -0.09
N THR A 42 4.76 7.84 1.20
CA THR A 42 3.55 7.23 1.77
C THR A 42 2.39 8.23 1.90
N GLY A 43 2.69 9.54 2.00
CA GLY A 43 1.73 10.56 2.42
C GLY A 43 1.33 10.48 3.90
N ILE A 44 1.90 9.54 4.66
CA ILE A 44 1.67 9.36 6.09
C ILE A 44 2.58 10.35 6.84
N SER A 45 2.00 11.15 7.74
CA SER A 45 2.78 12.12 8.50
C SER A 45 3.72 11.45 9.49
N GLU A 46 4.87 12.08 9.76
CA GLU A 46 5.83 11.59 10.75
C GLU A 46 5.19 11.38 12.13
N ARG A 47 4.27 12.29 12.49
CA ARG A 47 3.46 12.16 13.71
C ARG A 47 2.78 10.80 13.79
N ARG A 48 2.17 10.30 12.72
CA ARG A 48 1.49 8.99 12.69
C ARG A 48 2.47 7.82 12.91
N PHE A 49 3.69 7.91 12.37
CA PHE A 49 4.71 6.88 12.62
C PHE A 49 5.15 6.88 14.09
N CYS A 50 5.38 8.05 14.69
CA CYS A 50 5.70 8.20 16.12
C CYS A 50 4.56 7.66 17.00
N ASP A 51 3.34 7.96 16.60
CA ASP A 51 2.08 7.55 17.20
C ASP A 51 1.93 6.02 17.23
N TRP A 52 2.20 5.32 16.12
CA TRP A 52 2.11 3.86 16.02
C TRP A 52 3.24 3.10 16.70
N THR A 53 4.35 3.80 16.96
CA THR A 53 5.53 3.27 17.67
C THR A 53 5.66 3.85 19.08
N ALA A 54 4.64 4.59 19.54
CA ALA A 54 4.59 5.17 20.87
C ALA A 54 4.65 4.04 21.90
N GLY A 55 5.49 4.22 22.92
CA GLY A 55 5.66 3.19 23.95
C GLY A 55 6.60 2.06 23.57
N TYR A 56 7.21 2.01 22.37
CA TYR A 56 8.12 0.91 21.97
C TYR A 56 9.19 0.59 23.02
N LYS A 57 9.78 1.62 23.67
CA LYS A 57 10.81 1.44 24.70
C LYS A 57 10.28 0.99 26.07
N LYS A 58 8.99 1.16 26.34
CA LYS A 58 8.36 0.89 27.65
C LYS A 58 7.46 -0.34 27.59
N GLU A 59 6.61 -0.42 26.56
CA GLU A 59 5.54 -1.39 26.38
C GLU A 59 5.59 -1.96 24.94
N PRO A 60 6.67 -2.67 24.56
CA PRO A 60 6.88 -3.13 23.18
C PRO A 60 5.82 -4.11 22.66
N TYR A 61 5.12 -4.80 23.56
CA TYR A 61 4.09 -5.79 23.24
C TYR A 61 2.66 -5.22 23.28
N GLU A 62 2.50 -3.91 23.44
CA GLU A 62 1.20 -3.27 23.27
C GLU A 62 0.75 -3.34 21.82
N VAL A 63 -0.55 -3.50 21.58
CA VAL A 63 -1.13 -3.55 20.24
C VAL A 63 -1.12 -2.16 19.61
N SER A 64 -0.50 -2.02 18.44
CA SER A 64 -0.49 -0.78 17.68
C SER A 64 -1.86 -0.49 17.07
N TYR A 65 -2.20 0.79 16.95
CA TYR A 65 -3.43 1.25 16.30
C TYR A 65 -3.24 1.56 14.81
N ILE A 66 -2.12 1.13 14.21
CA ILE A 66 -1.89 1.27 12.77
C ILE A 66 -3.09 0.72 11.96
N PRO A 67 -3.64 1.48 10.99
CA PRO A 67 -4.66 0.97 10.09
C PRO A 67 -4.14 -0.17 9.21
N TYR A 68 -5.00 -1.13 8.89
CA TYR A 68 -4.63 -2.29 8.05
C TYR A 68 -4.02 -1.87 6.71
N THR A 69 -4.58 -0.84 6.06
CA THR A 69 -4.10 -0.29 4.80
C THR A 69 -2.66 0.21 4.88
N CYS A 70 -2.33 0.92 5.96
CA CYS A 70 -0.99 1.44 6.23
C CYS A 70 -0.04 0.27 6.51
N TRP A 71 -0.50 -0.74 7.24
CA TRP A 71 0.27 -1.95 7.47
C TRP A 71 0.59 -2.69 6.16
N CYS A 72 -0.42 -3.01 5.34
CA CYS A 72 -0.26 -3.64 4.02
C CYS A 72 0.76 -2.88 3.15
N PHE A 73 0.68 -1.56 3.13
CA PHE A 73 1.57 -0.72 2.35
C PHE A 73 3.02 -0.78 2.87
N LEU A 74 3.24 -0.59 4.18
CA LEU A 74 4.58 -0.61 4.77
C LEU A 74 5.25 -1.98 4.65
N VAL A 75 4.50 -3.07 4.86
CA VAL A 75 5.07 -4.43 4.75
C VAL A 75 5.39 -4.79 3.30
N ALA A 76 4.61 -4.30 2.34
CA ALA A 76 4.92 -4.45 0.92
C ALA A 76 6.27 -3.80 0.56
N LEU A 77 6.54 -2.61 1.12
CA LEU A 77 7.80 -1.91 0.92
C LEU A 77 9.01 -2.62 1.55
N VAL A 78 8.81 -3.58 2.46
CA VAL A 78 9.88 -4.45 3.00
C VAL A 78 9.86 -5.87 2.43
N GLY A 79 9.23 -6.07 1.27
CA GLY A 79 9.26 -7.36 0.56
C GLY A 79 8.16 -8.36 0.95
N LYS A 80 7.08 -7.90 1.59
CA LYS A 80 5.88 -8.69 1.87
C LYS A 80 4.66 -8.11 1.15
N PRO A 81 4.64 -8.07 -0.20
CA PRO A 81 3.51 -7.52 -0.94
C PRO A 81 2.26 -8.40 -0.80
N ASN A 82 1.08 -7.83 -1.08
CA ASN A 82 -0.19 -8.56 -1.20
C ASN A 82 -0.55 -9.45 -0.01
N ILE A 83 -0.23 -9.06 1.23
CA ILE A 83 -0.65 -9.82 2.43
C ILE A 83 -2.17 -9.96 2.54
N ASN A 84 -2.93 -9.02 1.96
CA ASN A 84 -4.39 -9.08 1.83
C ASN A 84 -4.85 -10.29 0.99
N ASN A 85 -3.97 -10.85 0.17
CA ASN A 85 -4.23 -12.02 -0.68
C ASN A 85 -3.12 -13.07 -0.55
N ARG A 86 -2.65 -13.27 0.69
CA ARG A 86 -1.69 -14.34 1.05
C ARG A 86 -0.39 -14.28 0.24
N GLY A 87 0.06 -13.06 -0.09
CA GLY A 87 1.28 -12.82 -0.87
C GLY A 87 1.08 -12.86 -2.39
N ASN A 88 -0.11 -13.18 -2.89
CA ASN A 88 -0.35 -13.35 -4.33
C ASN A 88 -0.99 -12.11 -4.93
N ALA A 89 -0.48 -11.67 -6.08
CA ALA A 89 -1.20 -10.73 -6.93
C ALA A 89 -2.38 -11.42 -7.62
N LEU A 90 -3.36 -10.63 -8.04
CA LEU A 90 -4.40 -11.10 -8.94
C LEU A 90 -3.77 -11.44 -10.30
N SER A 91 -4.09 -12.62 -10.84
CA SER A 91 -3.58 -13.06 -12.13
C SER A 91 -4.28 -12.32 -13.28
N VAL A 92 -3.80 -11.13 -13.62
CA VAL A 92 -4.35 -10.28 -14.69
C VAL A 92 -3.31 -9.92 -15.75
N ASP A 93 -3.79 -9.55 -16.93
CA ASP A 93 -2.94 -8.99 -17.98
C ASP A 93 -2.51 -7.55 -17.61
N VAL A 94 -1.31 -7.43 -17.06
CA VAL A 94 -0.73 -6.15 -16.62
C VAL A 94 -0.69 -5.13 -17.77
N ARG A 95 -0.52 -5.54 -19.02
CA ARG A 95 -0.49 -4.61 -20.16
C ARG A 95 -1.85 -3.94 -20.36
N LYS A 96 -2.94 -4.69 -20.18
CA LYS A 96 -4.30 -4.14 -20.21
C LYS A 96 -4.54 -3.18 -19.05
N VAL A 97 -4.07 -3.53 -17.85
CA VAL A 97 -4.16 -2.63 -16.68
C VAL A 97 -3.43 -1.31 -16.97
N LEU A 98 -2.17 -1.36 -17.40
CA LEU A 98 -1.38 -0.16 -17.71
C LEU A 98 -2.05 0.71 -18.78
N SER A 99 -2.61 0.09 -19.84
CA SER A 99 -3.28 0.81 -20.92
C SER A 99 -4.59 1.51 -20.51
N ALA A 100 -5.18 1.13 -19.38
CA ALA A 100 -6.43 1.70 -18.90
C ALA A 100 -6.26 3.10 -18.28
N PHE A 101 -5.05 3.44 -17.83
CA PHE A 101 -4.76 4.62 -17.03
C PHE A 101 -3.81 5.59 -17.73
N ASP A 102 -3.87 6.85 -17.31
CA ASP A 102 -2.90 7.86 -17.72
C ASP A 102 -1.52 7.55 -17.11
N ARG A 103 -0.44 7.86 -17.83
CA ARG A 103 0.93 7.64 -17.35
C ARG A 103 1.21 8.33 -16.01
N ASN A 104 0.57 9.46 -15.74
CA ASN A 104 0.76 10.24 -14.52
C ASN A 104 0.12 9.55 -13.29
N ALA A 105 -0.74 8.54 -13.49
CA ALA A 105 -1.23 7.71 -12.40
C ALA A 105 -0.13 6.80 -11.83
N PHE A 106 0.95 6.54 -12.56
CA PHE A 106 2.06 5.68 -12.12
C PHE A 106 3.27 6.47 -11.61
N LEU A 107 3.08 7.74 -11.26
CA LEU A 107 4.15 8.58 -10.72
C LEU A 107 4.17 8.55 -9.18
N PRO A 108 5.29 8.93 -8.55
CA PRO A 108 5.37 9.06 -7.09
C PRO A 108 4.37 10.07 -6.52
N ALA A 109 4.09 9.98 -5.21
CA ALA A 109 3.00 10.71 -4.55
C ALA A 109 2.95 12.22 -4.82
N ASN A 110 4.10 12.88 -5.01
CA ASN A 110 4.19 14.31 -5.29
C ASN A 110 3.90 14.72 -6.74
N LYS A 111 3.85 13.75 -7.67
CA LYS A 111 3.54 13.94 -9.10
C LYS A 111 2.33 13.13 -9.57
N PHE A 112 1.83 12.24 -8.72
CA PHE A 112 0.69 11.39 -8.96
C PHE A 112 -0.56 12.22 -9.31
N VAL A 113 -1.25 11.78 -10.36
CA VAL A 113 -2.59 12.25 -10.71
C VAL A 113 -3.57 11.12 -10.46
N SER A 114 -4.58 11.37 -9.61
CA SER A 114 -5.61 10.37 -9.32
C SER A 114 -6.27 9.89 -10.60
N PRO A 115 -6.37 8.58 -10.83
CA PRO A 115 -7.15 8.07 -11.95
C PRO A 115 -8.63 8.43 -11.73
N SER A 116 -9.31 8.70 -12.83
CA SER A 116 -10.74 8.96 -12.81
C SER A 116 -11.56 7.69 -12.54
N ARG A 117 -12.79 7.84 -12.06
CA ARG A 117 -13.74 6.71 -11.95
C ARG A 117 -13.90 5.98 -13.28
N LEU A 118 -13.94 6.72 -14.40
CA LEU A 118 -14.05 6.12 -15.74
C LEU A 118 -12.84 5.24 -16.10
N GLN A 119 -11.62 5.65 -15.74
CA GLN A 119 -10.43 4.84 -15.96
C GLN A 119 -10.43 3.59 -15.07
N LEU A 120 -10.78 3.76 -13.79
CA LEU A 120 -10.83 2.64 -12.85
C LEU A 120 -11.90 1.61 -13.23
N ASN A 121 -13.07 2.06 -13.72
CA ASN A 121 -14.14 1.19 -14.23
C ASN A 121 -13.73 0.27 -15.39
N ARG A 122 -12.61 0.53 -16.08
CA ARG A 122 -12.08 -0.36 -17.14
C ARG A 122 -11.42 -1.60 -16.57
N VAL A 123 -11.00 -1.55 -15.31
CA VAL A 123 -10.22 -2.61 -14.64
C VAL A 123 -10.84 -3.06 -13.33
N VAL A 124 -11.78 -2.33 -12.75
CA VAL A 124 -12.50 -2.68 -11.52
C VAL A 124 -13.95 -2.23 -11.70
N GLY A 125 -14.89 -3.17 -11.62
CA GLY A 125 -16.30 -2.92 -11.86
C GLY A 125 -17.01 -4.17 -12.39
N GLU A 126 -18.27 -4.01 -12.76
CA GLU A 126 -19.05 -5.11 -13.32
C GLU A 126 -18.57 -5.46 -14.74
N GLY A 127 -18.34 -6.76 -15.00
CA GLY A 127 -18.00 -7.26 -16.33
C GLY A 127 -16.59 -6.96 -16.84
N VAL A 128 -15.69 -6.47 -15.98
CA VAL A 128 -14.29 -6.16 -16.36
C VAL A 128 -13.42 -7.42 -16.43
N PHE A 129 -12.31 -7.34 -17.17
CA PHE A 129 -11.42 -8.49 -17.39
C PHE A 129 -10.66 -8.98 -16.14
N THR A 130 -10.61 -8.17 -15.08
CA THR A 130 -10.02 -8.57 -13.80
C THR A 130 -11.01 -9.34 -12.93
N GLY A 131 -12.33 -9.23 -13.21
CA GLY A 131 -13.40 -9.73 -12.35
C GLY A 131 -13.53 -9.03 -11.00
N LEU A 132 -12.79 -7.94 -10.77
CA LEU A 132 -12.71 -7.26 -9.48
C LEU A 132 -13.78 -6.17 -9.38
N THR A 133 -14.51 -6.12 -8.26
CA THR A 133 -15.49 -5.06 -7.95
C THR A 133 -14.93 -4.05 -6.94
N PHE A 134 -15.61 -2.91 -6.78
CA PHE A 134 -15.27 -1.95 -5.72
C PHE A 134 -15.50 -2.51 -4.32
N THR A 135 -16.52 -3.37 -4.16
CA THR A 135 -16.79 -4.08 -2.91
C THR A 135 -15.61 -4.99 -2.56
N ASP A 136 -15.12 -5.78 -3.51
CA ASP A 136 -13.99 -6.69 -3.29
C ASP A 136 -12.73 -5.93 -2.83
N LEU A 137 -12.45 -4.77 -3.43
CA LEU A 137 -11.35 -3.89 -3.02
C LEU A 137 -11.56 -3.36 -1.59
N ALA A 138 -12.75 -2.85 -1.31
CA ALA A 138 -13.06 -2.27 -0.01
C ALA A 138 -12.94 -3.32 1.10
N GLU A 139 -13.43 -4.52 0.87
CA GLU A 139 -13.30 -5.64 1.80
C GLU A 139 -11.83 -6.06 1.95
N SER A 140 -11.10 -6.21 0.84
CA SER A 140 -9.69 -6.64 0.84
C SER A 140 -8.80 -5.73 1.69
N PHE A 141 -9.07 -4.42 1.70
CA PHE A 141 -8.24 -3.43 2.37
C PHE A 141 -8.90 -2.79 3.59
N ASN A 142 -10.07 -3.27 4.02
CA ASN A 142 -10.84 -2.72 5.14
C ASN A 142 -11.18 -1.23 4.95
N TRP A 143 -11.58 -0.85 3.74
CA TRP A 143 -12.10 0.49 3.44
C TRP A 143 -13.60 0.56 3.69
N LYS A 144 -14.09 1.75 4.05
CA LYS A 144 -15.52 2.04 3.99
C LYS A 144 -15.89 2.27 2.52
N LEU A 145 -16.76 1.42 1.97
CA LEU A 145 -17.14 1.46 0.55
C LEU A 145 -17.66 2.84 0.14
N ASP A 146 -18.62 3.39 0.88
CA ASP A 146 -19.22 4.71 0.59
C ASP A 146 -18.16 5.83 0.50
N HIS A 147 -17.16 5.80 1.40
CA HIS A 147 -16.08 6.78 1.39
C HIS A 147 -15.11 6.54 0.23
N PHE A 148 -14.86 5.29 -0.15
CA PHE A 148 -14.06 4.97 -1.31
C PHE A 148 -14.74 5.44 -2.60
N GLU A 149 -16.04 5.18 -2.75
CA GLU A 149 -16.82 5.64 -3.90
C GLU A 149 -16.95 7.16 -3.96
N ASP A 150 -17.16 7.85 -2.83
CA ASP A 150 -17.18 9.32 -2.78
C ASP A 150 -15.83 9.92 -3.23
N ASN A 151 -14.71 9.31 -2.84
CA ASN A 151 -13.39 9.72 -3.35
C ASN A 151 -13.23 9.46 -4.86
N LEU A 152 -13.83 8.39 -5.39
CA LEU A 152 -13.83 8.11 -6.82
C LEU A 152 -14.62 9.14 -7.62
N GLU A 153 -15.81 9.52 -7.15
CA GLU A 153 -16.64 10.55 -7.77
C GLU A 153 -15.91 11.91 -7.81
N LYS A 154 -15.12 12.21 -6.77
CA LYS A 154 -14.32 13.43 -6.66
C LYS A 154 -12.98 13.36 -7.39
N ASN A 155 -12.66 12.25 -8.06
CA ASN A 155 -11.34 11.97 -8.66
C ASN A 155 -10.19 12.24 -7.66
N ASN A 156 -10.37 11.80 -6.42
CA ASN A 156 -9.47 12.07 -5.30
C ASN A 156 -9.11 10.77 -4.55
N ILE A 157 -8.73 9.72 -5.29
CA ILE A 157 -8.24 8.49 -4.67
C ILE A 157 -6.92 8.82 -3.95
N PRO A 158 -6.80 8.54 -2.65
CA PRO A 158 -5.53 8.72 -1.95
C PRO A 158 -4.43 7.87 -2.58
N PHE A 159 -3.22 8.44 -2.72
CA PHE A 159 -2.07 7.75 -3.32
C PHE A 159 -1.80 6.37 -2.70
N LEU A 160 -1.94 6.25 -1.38
CA LEU A 160 -1.79 4.98 -0.66
C LEU A 160 -2.80 3.93 -1.15
N ASN A 161 -4.08 4.31 -1.28
CA ASN A 161 -5.11 3.39 -1.77
C ASN A 161 -4.82 2.97 -3.22
N TRP A 162 -4.35 3.92 -4.04
CA TRP A 162 -3.97 3.62 -5.41
C TRP A 162 -2.80 2.62 -5.49
N CYS A 163 -1.76 2.79 -4.67
CA CYS A 163 -0.67 1.81 -4.59
C CYS A 163 -1.18 0.41 -4.21
N LEU A 164 -2.09 0.32 -3.24
CA LEU A 164 -2.66 -0.96 -2.84
C LEU A 164 -3.44 -1.63 -3.98
N ILE A 165 -4.21 -0.86 -4.77
CA ILE A 165 -4.89 -1.36 -5.97
C ILE A 165 -3.89 -1.89 -7.00
N LEU A 166 -2.86 -1.10 -7.32
CA LEU A 166 -1.84 -1.49 -8.29
C LEU A 166 -1.08 -2.75 -7.86
N MET A 167 -0.66 -2.81 -6.60
CA MET A 167 -0.01 -3.98 -6.02
C MET A 167 -0.90 -5.22 -6.12
N TYR A 168 -2.20 -5.07 -5.83
CA TYR A 168 -3.16 -6.14 -5.92
C TYR A 168 -3.35 -6.65 -7.35
N LEU A 169 -3.26 -5.75 -8.34
CA LEU A 169 -3.27 -6.06 -9.77
C LEU A 169 -1.91 -6.54 -10.30
N GLY A 170 -0.92 -6.78 -9.43
CA GLY A 170 0.38 -7.34 -9.78
C GLY A 170 1.43 -6.36 -10.26
N LEU A 171 1.22 -5.05 -10.03
CA LEU A 171 2.24 -4.05 -10.30
C LEU A 171 3.20 -3.90 -9.12
N ASP A 172 4.47 -3.72 -9.44
CA ASP A 172 5.52 -3.45 -8.47
C ASP A 172 5.49 -1.98 -8.04
N ILE A 173 4.90 -1.72 -6.87
CA ILE A 173 4.80 -0.38 -6.31
C ILE A 173 6.14 0.17 -5.83
N GLN A 174 7.12 -0.68 -5.48
CA GLN A 174 8.45 -0.20 -5.11
C GLN A 174 9.08 0.46 -6.33
N LYS A 175 9.10 -0.21 -7.49
CA LYS A 175 9.60 0.40 -8.73
C LYS A 175 8.90 1.72 -9.05
N MET A 176 7.58 1.76 -8.91
CA MET A 176 6.78 2.97 -9.18
C MET A 176 7.16 4.14 -8.25
N ILE A 177 7.19 3.89 -6.94
CA ILE A 177 7.46 4.89 -5.91
C ILE A 177 8.91 5.39 -5.99
N LEU A 178 9.82 4.53 -6.44
CA LEU A 178 11.24 4.82 -6.51
C LEU A 178 11.69 5.49 -7.82
N THR A 179 10.80 5.62 -8.82
CA THR A 179 11.15 6.14 -10.17
C THR A 179 11.74 7.56 -10.19
N ASP A 180 11.48 8.38 -9.16
CA ASP A 180 12.05 9.74 -9.04
C ASP A 180 13.33 9.82 -8.18
N LEU A 181 13.78 8.68 -7.67
CA LEU A 181 15.05 8.57 -6.94
C LEU A 181 16.11 8.14 -7.95
N ASP A 182 16.52 9.05 -8.82
CA ASP A 182 17.73 8.93 -9.66
C ASP A 182 19.02 8.97 -8.79
N GLU A 183 19.03 8.23 -7.68
CA GLU A 183 20.22 7.69 -7.05
C GLU A 183 19.97 6.19 -7.01
N GLU A 184 20.69 5.45 -7.86
CA GLU A 184 20.62 4.00 -8.00
C GLU A 184 20.34 3.31 -6.66
N LEU A 185 19.13 2.80 -6.48
CA LEU A 185 18.89 1.79 -5.47
C LEU A 185 19.61 0.53 -5.94
N ILE A 186 20.84 0.36 -5.44
CA ILE A 186 21.55 -0.91 -5.47
C ILE A 186 20.73 -1.88 -4.60
N ILE A 187 19.75 -2.53 -5.23
CA ILE A 187 19.10 -3.69 -4.65
C ILE A 187 20.14 -4.80 -4.75
N GLY A 188 20.78 -5.11 -3.63
CA GLY A 188 21.71 -6.21 -3.51
C GLY A 188 21.06 -7.50 -4.00
N GLN A 189 21.71 -8.12 -4.99
CA GLN A 189 21.45 -9.50 -5.36
C GLN A 189 21.88 -10.39 -4.19
N SER A 190 20.95 -11.21 -3.71
CA SER A 190 21.24 -12.39 -2.89
C SER A 190 20.36 -13.53 -3.37
#